data_AF-A0AA88DLT1-F1
#
_entry.id   AF-A0AA88DLT1-F1
#
_cell.length_a   1.000
_cell.length_b   1.000
_cell.length_c   1.000
_cell.angle_alpha   90.00
_cell.angle_beta   90.00
_cell.angle_gamma   90.00
#
_symmetry.space_group_name_H-M   'P 1'
#
loop_
_entity.id
_entity.type
_entity.pdbx_description
1 polymer ?
#
loop_
_entity_poly.entity_id
_entity_poly.type
_entity_poly.pdbx_seq_one_letter_code
_entity_poly.pdbx_strand_id
1 'polypeptide(L)'
;MAKKLVALFVMCVIVVTAMQAREAEAANTVTFDNCVVQCQYECKAAGDGYPQCTFTCKTICSAEKTQLRVRLMNEFQLKKYSLS
;
A
#
# COMPACT_ATOMS: atom_id res chain seq x y z
N MET A 1 12.59 34.00 19.12
CA MET A 1 11.31 33.54 18.53
C MET A 1 11.43 32.32 17.60
N ALA A 2 12.57 32.09 16.92
CA ALA A 2 12.76 30.96 16.00
C ALA A 2 12.50 29.56 16.59
N LYS A 3 12.86 29.32 17.86
CA LYS A 3 12.65 28.02 18.53
C LYS A 3 11.18 27.59 18.59
N LYS A 4 10.25 28.55 18.73
CA LYS A 4 8.81 28.28 18.76
C LYS A 4 8.27 27.91 17.37
N LEU A 5 8.82 28.53 16.32
CA LEU A 5 8.44 28.25 14.92
C LEU A 5 8.93 26.87 14.47
N VAL A 6 10.15 26.49 14.86
CA VAL A 6 10.71 25.16 14.56
C VAL A 6 9.88 24.06 15.24
N ALA A 7 9.47 24.25 16.50
CA ALA A 7 8.63 23.28 17.20
C ALA A 7 7.26 23.07 16.54
N LEU A 8 6.63 24.16 16.09
CA LEU A 8 5.37 24.11 15.34
C LEU A 8 5.54 23.39 14.00
N PHE A 9 6.61 23.70 13.27
CA PHE A 9 6.89 23.06 11.98
C PHE A 9 7.10 21.56 12.11
N VAL A 10 7.87 21.12 13.12
CA VAL A 10 8.10 19.69 13.38
C VAL A 10 6.80 18.97 13.74
N MET A 11 5.95 19.56 14.57
CA MET A 11 4.63 19.00 14.90
C MET A 11 3.74 18.86 13.65
N CYS A 12 3.70 19.88 12.78
CA CYS A 12 2.93 19.82 11.53
C CYS A 12 3.41 18.70 10.61
N VAL A 13 4.73 18.52 10.46
CA VAL A 13 5.29 17.44 9.64
C VAL A 13 4.90 16.07 10.21
N ILE A 14 4.99 15.88 11.53
CA ILE A 14 4.61 14.61 12.17
C ILE A 14 3.14 14.29 11.92
N VAL A 15 2.23 15.26 12.09
CA VAL A 15 0.79 15.06 11.85
C VAL A 15 0.50 14.70 10.40
N VAL A 16 1.11 15.40 9.44
CA VAL A 16 0.93 15.13 8.01
C VAL A 16 1.47 13.75 7.63
N THR A 17 2.63 13.36 8.16
CA THR A 17 3.18 12.01 7.90
C THR A 17 2.30 10.91 8.49
N ALA A 18 1.71 11.13 9.66
CA ALA A 18 0.78 10.17 10.27
C ALA A 18 -0.53 10.05 9.48
N MET A 19 -1.08 11.16 8.97
CA MET A 19 -2.28 11.11 8.11
C MET A 19 -2.01 10.38 6.80
N GLN A 20 -0.89 10.68 6.13
CA GLN A 20 -0.53 10.01 4.88
C GLN A 20 -0.29 8.50 5.06
N ALA A 21 0.24 8.07 6.21
CA ALA A 21 0.38 6.65 6.51
C ALA A 21 -0.99 5.93 6.55
N ARG A 22 -1.99 6.54 7.22
CA ARG A 22 -3.34 5.97 7.33
C ARG A 22 -4.08 5.98 6.01
N GLU A 23 -3.91 7.04 5.22
CA GLU A 23 -4.48 7.13 3.87
C GLU A 23 -3.85 6.09 2.93
N ALA A 24 -2.53 5.88 3.02
CA ALA A 24 -1.86 4.83 2.28
C ALA A 24 -2.34 3.43 2.71
N GLU A 25 -2.60 3.20 3.99
CA GLU A 25 -3.16 1.95 4.50
C GLU A 25 -4.59 1.73 3.98
N ALA A 26 -5.45 2.75 4.03
CA ALA A 26 -6.83 2.69 3.53
C ALA A 26 -6.91 2.51 2.00
N ALA A 27 -6.04 3.18 1.24
CA ALA A 27 -5.93 2.96 -0.20
C ALA A 27 -5.46 1.52 -0.51
N ASN A 28 -4.54 0.99 0.29
CA ASN A 28 -4.05 -0.39 0.18
C ASN A 28 -5.09 -1.45 0.57
N THR A 29 -6.06 -1.14 1.44
CA THR A 29 -7.15 -2.07 1.76
C THR A 29 -8.14 -2.14 0.61
N VAL A 30 -8.50 -1.00 0.02
CA VAL A 30 -9.45 -0.94 -1.12
C VAL A 30 -8.89 -1.64 -2.36
N THR A 31 -7.62 -1.44 -2.68
CA THR A 31 -7.00 -2.12 -3.83
C THR A 31 -6.89 -3.64 -3.64
N PHE A 32 -6.64 -4.09 -2.41
CA PHE A 32 -6.60 -5.51 -2.09
C PHE A 32 -7.96 -6.19 -2.17
N ASP A 33 -9.00 -5.56 -1.61
CA ASP A 33 -10.36 -6.11 -1.68
C ASP A 33 -10.84 -6.21 -3.14
N ASN A 34 -10.58 -5.18 -3.96
CA ASN A 34 -10.91 -5.22 -5.38
C ASN A 34 -10.14 -6.33 -6.12
N CYS A 35 -8.85 -6.52 -5.84
CA CYS A 35 -8.06 -7.61 -6.42
C CYS A 35 -8.64 -8.98 -6.04
N VAL A 36 -8.99 -9.19 -4.77
CA VAL A 36 -9.55 -10.46 -4.30
C VAL A 36 -10.93 -10.74 -4.92
N VAL A 37 -11.78 -9.73 -5.05
CA VAL A 37 -13.11 -9.86 -5.68
C VAL A 37 -12.99 -10.23 -7.15
N GLN A 38 -12.13 -9.52 -7.89
CA GLN A 38 -11.89 -9.79 -9.32
C GLN A 38 -11.33 -11.21 -9.52
N CYS A 39 -10.29 -11.58 -8.77
CA CYS A 39 -9.69 -12.91 -8.85
C CYS A 39 -10.67 -14.01 -8.47
N GLN A 40 -11.52 -13.80 -7.45
CA GLN A 40 -12.54 -14.79 -7.10
C GLN A 40 -13.58 -14.99 -8.21
N TYR A 41 -13.95 -13.92 -8.91
CA TYR A 41 -14.86 -14.02 -10.05
C TYR A 41 -14.25 -14.86 -11.17
N GLU A 42 -12.99 -14.58 -11.54
CA GLU A 42 -12.27 -15.31 -12.58
C GLU A 42 -12.01 -16.77 -12.19
N CYS A 43 -11.61 -17.02 -10.94
CA CYS A 43 -11.35 -18.36 -10.42
C CYS A 43 -12.63 -19.22 -10.38
N LYS A 44 -13.77 -18.64 -9.99
CA LYS A 44 -15.06 -19.32 -10.07
C LYS A 44 -15.48 -19.57 -11.52
N ALA A 45 -15.21 -18.62 -12.42
CA ALA A 45 -15.50 -18.78 -13.86
C ALA A 45 -14.65 -19.90 -14.50
N ALA A 46 -13.45 -20.16 -13.99
CA ALA A 46 -12.60 -21.28 -14.39
C ALA A 46 -13.07 -22.66 -13.88
N GLY A 47 -14.07 -22.69 -12.98
CA GLY A 47 -14.62 -23.92 -12.41
C GLY A 47 -13.91 -24.41 -11.14
N ASP A 48 -13.02 -23.60 -10.56
CA ASP A 48 -12.32 -23.94 -9.31
C ASP A 48 -13.23 -23.83 -8.08
N GLY A 49 -12.92 -24.63 -7.06
CA GLY A 49 -13.66 -24.65 -5.79
C GLY A 49 -13.46 -23.38 -4.95
N TYR A 50 -14.52 -22.96 -4.24
CA TYR A 50 -14.49 -21.79 -3.34
C TYR A 50 -13.29 -21.72 -2.36
N PRO A 51 -12.92 -22.80 -1.63
CA PRO A 51 -11.77 -22.73 -0.71
C PRO A 51 -10.44 -22.54 -1.44
N GLN A 52 -10.29 -23.13 -2.63
CA GLN A 52 -9.10 -22.98 -3.46
C GLN A 52 -8.98 -21.55 -3.99
N CYS A 53 -10.06 -20.99 -4.54
CA CYS A 53 -10.09 -19.59 -4.98
C CYS A 53 -9.80 -18.61 -3.86
N THR A 54 -10.35 -18.85 -2.66
CA THR A 54 -10.14 -17.95 -1.51
C THR A 54 -8.67 -17.89 -1.10
N PHE A 55 -7.98 -19.04 -1.06
CA PHE A 55 -6.57 -19.10 -0.70
C PHE A 55 -5.69 -18.51 -1.81
N THR A 56 -5.87 -18.94 -3.05
CA THR A 56 -5.07 -18.51 -4.20
C THR A 56 -5.21 -17.01 -4.48
N CYS A 57 -6.43 -16.46 -4.43
CA CYS A 57 -6.62 -15.04 -4.67
C CYS A 57 -6.03 -14.17 -3.56
N LYS A 58 -6.11 -14.62 -2.30
CA LYS A 58 -5.44 -13.93 -1.20
C LYS A 58 -3.92 -13.95 -1.35
N THR A 59 -3.33 -15.06 -1.80
CA THR A 59 -1.87 -15.15 -1.99
C THR A 59 -1.38 -14.33 -3.17
N ILE A 60 -2.09 -14.34 -4.32
CA ILE A 60 -1.76 -13.53 -5.50
C ILE A 60 -1.82 -12.03 -5.17
N CYS A 61 -2.94 -11.58 -4.60
CA CYS A 61 -3.14 -10.17 -4.26
C CYS A 61 -2.21 -9.69 -3.13
N SER A 62 -1.75 -10.61 -2.25
CA SER A 62 -0.76 -10.30 -1.21
C SER A 62 0.68 -10.28 -1.76
N ALA A 63 0.99 -11.16 -2.72
CA ALA A 63 2.27 -11.15 -3.43
C ALA A 63 2.44 -9.87 -4.26
N GLU A 64 1.37 -9.39 -4.90
CA GLU A 64 1.37 -8.13 -5.63
C GLU A 64 1.65 -6.93 -4.71
N LYS A 65 1.07 -6.91 -3.50
CA LYS A 65 1.41 -5.93 -2.45
C LYS A 65 2.90 -5.95 -2.09
N THR A 66 3.50 -7.13 -2.04
CA THR A 66 4.91 -7.28 -1.68
C THR A 66 5.82 -6.77 -2.80
N GLN A 67 5.48 -7.06 -4.06
CA GLN A 67 6.24 -6.56 -5.21
C GLN A 67 6.05 -5.05 -5.43
N LEU A 68 4.84 -4.52 -5.29
CA LEU A 68 4.57 -3.08 -5.36
C LEU A 68 5.28 -2.32 -4.24
N ARG A 69 5.30 -2.85 -3.00
CA ARG A 69 6.04 -2.24 -1.89
C ARG A 69 7.54 -2.21 -2.17
N VAL A 70 8.11 -3.29 -2.70
CA VAL A 70 9.54 -3.33 -3.10
C VAL A 70 9.81 -2.34 -4.24
N ARG A 71 8.91 -2.24 -5.23
CA ARG A 71 9.04 -1.31 -6.36
C ARG A 71 8.95 0.15 -5.94
N LEU A 72 7.96 0.50 -5.12
CA LEU A 72 7.80 1.85 -4.56
C LEU A 72 8.94 2.22 -3.63
N MET A 73 9.43 1.30 -2.80
CA MET A 73 10.64 1.53 -2.01
C MET A 73 11.85 1.78 -2.91
N ASN A 74 12.04 1.00 -3.97
CA ASN A 74 13.11 1.23 -4.94
C ASN A 74 12.96 2.59 -5.65
N GLU A 75 11.76 3.00 -6.03
CA GLU A 75 11.52 4.31 -6.64
C GLU A 75 11.75 5.48 -5.67
N PHE A 76 11.33 5.34 -4.40
CA PHE A 76 11.63 6.33 -3.37
C PHE A 76 13.13 6.42 -3.08
N GLN A 77 13.84 5.30 -3.07
CA GLN A 77 15.31 5.28 -2.91
C GLN A 77 16.00 5.91 -4.12
N LEU A 78 15.55 5.62 -5.34
CA LEU A 78 16.05 6.24 -6.58
C LEU A 78 15.85 7.76 -6.58
N LYS A 79 14.67 8.24 -6.18
CA LYS A 79 14.40 9.69 -6.04
C LYS A 79 15.27 10.33 -4.98
N LYS A 80 15.52 9.64 -3.86
CA LYS A 80 16.38 10.12 -2.78
C LYS A 80 17.85 10.22 -3.21
N TYR A 81 18.32 9.28 -4.04
CA TYR A 81 19.67 9.30 -4.60
C TYR A 81 19.85 10.31 -5.74
N SER A 82 18.79 10.59 -6.50
CA SER A 82 18.82 11.58 -7.59
C SER A 82 18.67 13.04 -7.10
N LEU A 83 18.30 13.26 -5.84
CA LEU A 83 18.22 14.59 -5.20
C LEU A 83 19.43 14.90 -4.32
N SER A 84 20.44 14.02 -4.27
CA SER A 84 21.68 14.20 -3.52
C SER A 84 22.85 14.48 -4.45
#